data_AF-A0A163MLG4-F1
#
_entry.id   AF-A0A163MLG4-F1
#
_cell.length_a   1.000
_cell.length_b   1.000
_cell.length_c   1.000
_cell.angle_alpha   90.00
_cell.angle_beta   90.00
_cell.angle_gamma   90.00
#
_symmetry.space_group_name_H-M   'P 1'
#
loop_
_entity.id
_entity.type
_entity.pdbx_description
1 polymer ?
#
loop_
_entity_poly.entity_id
_entity_poly.type
_entity_poly.pdbx_seq_one_letter_code
_entity_poly.pdbx_strand_id
1 'polypeptide(L)'
;MSLSAIASNNISPAGAPVDSSQNTTLLFTPITTKSSTAHNRIVVSPMCMYSADNGYMNDFHHVHLGSFALKGAGTVIIEATAVEPRGRISPSDLGLWEDGQMAPLKKIVAFIKAQGAVPGIQLAHAGRKASMGAPFIDYRLVLEEEGGWPDDVVGPSAIPYNDHHAKPRALTVDEMKEIKQKWVDAAIRADKAGVETMMIHAAHGYLLNSFLSGNSNQRTDEYGGSLENRLRYPLEVVKAVREVWPADKPFWVRISASDHKNIDVFAKDDQGWDIFQCIEFAKELKKLQVDVIDCSTGGNLTDIQYPAGPLWQVPFAEAIKHKVGIRTSAVGIITKGQEAEDILQENKADFVSVAREFLRDSAFVLTAARDLGVNVKWPKQYFMANRAGSIFKGLTTIDMRKPVYSLTRKLARMSWNKYNLFNIAEKQKPNLHSKTLFQQKWLAKRETRAYHGDEITEKQFKTKFFDAKLPTVNAASQTIPHPPVSVLTFAELERRLDFVVFRSNFCSSIYAARQLCVHGKVLVNGKKFTYPSHKLKDGDMISVDPQAIQLLKGEKGAELSFELKPFSQPFLFVPEYLEVNYNTCQTVFLRSPISRPGRSEIPSPYAPDLHSLAYEYYARNK
;
A
#
# COMPACT_ATOMS: atom_id res chain seq x y z
N MET A 1 -35.67 -14.79 11.31
CA MET A 1 -34.39 -14.22 11.78
C MET A 1 -34.58 -12.73 11.97
N SER A 2 -34.19 -12.15 13.11
CA SER A 2 -34.19 -10.69 13.28
C SER A 2 -33.22 -10.04 12.28
N LEU A 3 -33.42 -8.75 11.95
CA LEU A 3 -32.49 -7.99 11.11
C LEU A 3 -31.06 -8.00 11.68
N SER A 4 -30.91 -8.04 13.01
CA SER A 4 -29.62 -8.18 13.69
C SER A 4 -28.92 -9.51 13.40
N ALA A 5 -29.66 -10.62 13.25
CA ALA A 5 -29.10 -11.93 12.91
C ALA A 5 -28.67 -12.01 11.42
N ILE A 6 -29.32 -11.26 10.54
CA ILE A 6 -28.94 -11.16 9.12
C ILE A 6 -27.66 -10.33 8.96
N ALA A 7 -27.51 -9.27 9.77
CA ALA A 7 -26.35 -8.39 9.73
C ALA A 7 -25.04 -9.04 10.25
N SER A 8 -25.17 -10.05 11.11
CA SER A 8 -24.04 -10.75 11.73
C SER A 8 -23.44 -11.83 10.81
N ASN A 9 -22.11 -11.89 10.74
CA ASN A 9 -21.33 -12.90 10.04
C ASN A 9 -20.64 -13.91 10.98
N ASN A 10 -20.87 -13.86 12.30
CA ASN A 10 -20.15 -14.65 13.31
C ASN A 10 -20.15 -16.19 13.08
N ILE A 11 -21.24 -16.78 12.58
CA ILE A 11 -21.33 -18.22 12.28
C ILE A 11 -20.50 -18.59 11.04
N SER A 12 -20.36 -17.66 10.11
CA SER A 12 -19.68 -17.87 8.83
C SER A 12 -18.85 -16.64 8.48
N PRO A 13 -17.77 -16.36 9.24
CA PRO A 13 -17.01 -15.13 9.11
C PRO A 13 -16.36 -15.02 7.74
N ALA A 14 -16.26 -13.79 7.25
CA ALA A 14 -15.51 -13.51 6.04
C ALA A 14 -14.04 -13.88 6.22
N GLY A 15 -13.38 -14.36 5.17
CA GLY A 15 -11.98 -14.78 5.25
C GLY A 15 -11.76 -16.14 5.93
N ALA A 16 -12.79 -16.85 6.40
CA ALA A 16 -12.68 -18.27 6.75
C ALA A 16 -12.79 -19.14 5.48
N PRO A 17 -12.08 -20.27 5.38
CA PRO A 17 -12.18 -21.16 4.21
C PRO A 17 -13.60 -21.71 4.07
N VAL A 18 -14.06 -21.86 2.83
CA VAL A 18 -15.36 -22.49 2.53
C VAL A 18 -15.34 -23.98 2.86
N ASP A 19 -14.23 -24.65 2.55
CA ASP A 19 -13.96 -26.06 2.91
C ASP A 19 -12.64 -26.12 3.69
N SER A 20 -12.74 -26.38 4.98
CA SER A 20 -11.58 -26.47 5.88
C SER A 20 -10.81 -27.78 5.73
N SER A 21 -11.39 -28.83 5.13
CA SER A 21 -10.75 -30.15 5.03
C SER A 21 -9.68 -30.23 3.94
N GLN A 22 -9.70 -29.29 2.99
CA GLN A 22 -8.78 -29.24 1.84
C GLN A 22 -7.83 -28.04 1.86
N ASN A 23 -7.87 -27.18 2.87
CA ASN A 23 -7.05 -25.98 2.90
C ASN A 23 -5.66 -26.27 3.49
N THR A 24 -4.63 -26.29 2.64
CA THR A 24 -3.22 -26.40 3.04
C THR A 24 -2.56 -25.06 3.35
N THR A 25 -3.24 -23.93 3.10
CA THR A 25 -2.73 -22.57 3.32
C THR A 25 -2.93 -22.16 4.78
N LEU A 26 -1.84 -22.13 5.55
CA LEU A 26 -1.84 -21.90 7.00
C LEU A 26 -2.43 -20.55 7.38
N LEU A 27 -2.23 -19.52 6.55
CA LEU A 27 -2.75 -18.18 6.75
C LEU A 27 -4.26 -18.17 7.01
N PHE A 28 -5.01 -19.06 6.34
CA PHE A 28 -6.46 -19.20 6.44
C PHE A 28 -6.91 -20.39 7.31
N THR A 29 -6.02 -20.90 8.16
CA THR A 29 -6.39 -21.89 9.18
C THR A 29 -6.76 -21.20 10.49
N PRO A 30 -7.81 -21.65 11.19
CA PRO A 30 -8.12 -21.13 12.52
C PRO A 30 -6.98 -21.36 13.51
N ILE A 31 -6.83 -20.44 14.45
CA ILE A 31 -5.89 -20.57 15.56
C ILE A 31 -6.57 -20.20 16.87
N THR A 32 -6.55 -21.14 17.82
CA THR A 32 -7.13 -20.95 19.15
C THR A 32 -6.04 -20.54 20.13
N THR A 33 -6.29 -19.44 20.83
CA THR A 33 -5.50 -19.01 22.00
C THR A 33 -6.47 -18.93 23.17
N LYS A 34 -6.31 -19.84 24.14
CA LYS A 34 -7.22 -19.95 25.29
C LYS A 34 -8.70 -19.99 24.87
N SER A 35 -9.56 -19.11 25.38
CA SER A 35 -11.00 -19.04 25.06
C SER A 35 -11.34 -18.49 23.67
N SER A 36 -10.37 -17.90 22.95
CA SER A 36 -10.63 -17.18 21.71
C SER A 36 -10.06 -17.92 20.50
N THR A 37 -10.87 -18.06 19.46
CA THR A 37 -10.47 -18.65 18.18
C THR A 37 -10.57 -17.61 17.07
N ALA A 38 -9.43 -17.23 16.52
CA ALA A 38 -9.39 -16.45 15.27
C ALA A 38 -9.59 -17.40 14.09
N HIS A 39 -10.48 -17.07 13.15
CA HIS A 39 -10.78 -17.93 11.99
C HIS A 39 -9.70 -17.95 10.91
N ASN A 40 -8.71 -17.06 11.01
CA ASN A 40 -7.48 -17.05 10.24
C ASN A 40 -6.36 -16.39 11.08
N ARG A 41 -5.12 -16.44 10.59
CA ARG A 41 -3.93 -15.99 11.33
C ARG A 41 -3.55 -14.52 11.08
N ILE A 42 -4.43 -13.75 10.45
CA ILE A 42 -4.19 -12.35 10.08
C ILE A 42 -4.72 -11.43 11.19
N VAL A 43 -3.84 -10.57 11.68
CA VAL A 43 -4.11 -9.60 12.74
C VAL A 43 -4.03 -8.20 12.17
N VAL A 44 -5.04 -7.37 12.43
CA VAL A 44 -4.92 -5.92 12.25
C VAL A 44 -4.08 -5.39 13.39
N SER A 45 -2.88 -4.89 13.06
CA SER A 45 -1.97 -4.30 14.05
C SER A 45 -2.57 -3.00 14.62
N PRO A 46 -2.31 -2.65 15.90
CA PRO A 46 -2.73 -1.37 16.45
C PRO A 46 -2.09 -0.21 15.69
N MET A 47 -2.92 0.71 15.19
CA MET A 47 -2.49 1.87 14.40
C MET A 47 -3.17 3.12 14.92
N CYS A 48 -2.41 4.04 15.53
CA CYS A 48 -2.98 5.28 16.04
C CYS A 48 -3.61 6.11 14.92
N MET A 49 -4.87 6.50 15.13
CA MET A 49 -5.64 7.27 14.16
C MET A 49 -5.81 8.73 14.57
N TYR A 50 -5.43 9.09 15.79
CA TYR A 50 -5.43 10.48 16.29
C TYR A 50 -6.78 11.18 16.06
N SER A 51 -7.86 10.42 16.29
CA SER A 51 -9.23 10.79 15.91
C SER A 51 -10.20 10.76 17.08
N ALA A 52 -9.71 10.57 18.31
CA ALA A 52 -10.51 10.56 19.53
C ALA A 52 -10.87 11.97 19.97
N ASP A 53 -11.98 12.08 20.68
CA ASP A 53 -12.35 13.30 21.40
C ASP A 53 -12.13 13.08 22.90
N ASN A 54 -11.10 13.69 23.47
CA ASN A 54 -10.71 13.49 24.88
C ASN A 54 -10.67 12.00 25.32
N GLY A 55 -10.07 11.14 24.48
CA GLY A 55 -10.00 9.71 24.72
C GLY A 55 -11.25 8.90 24.34
N TYR A 56 -12.36 9.54 23.97
CA TYR A 56 -13.57 8.85 23.54
C TYR A 56 -13.48 8.40 22.08
N MET A 57 -13.77 7.11 21.88
CA MET A 57 -14.08 6.57 20.56
C MET A 57 -15.36 7.20 20.01
N ASN A 58 -15.41 7.33 18.68
CA ASN A 58 -16.52 7.92 17.94
C ASN A 58 -16.80 7.12 16.65
N ASP A 59 -17.65 7.66 15.78
CA ASP A 59 -18.08 6.96 14.56
C ASP A 59 -16.93 6.69 13.58
N PHE A 60 -15.85 7.50 13.59
CA PHE A 60 -14.66 7.21 12.80
C PHE A 60 -14.09 5.84 13.17
N HIS A 61 -13.88 5.59 14.46
CA HIS A 61 -13.32 4.33 14.97
C HIS A 61 -14.25 3.16 14.67
N HIS A 62 -15.57 3.38 14.78
CA HIS A 62 -16.56 2.36 14.48
C HIS A 62 -16.52 1.94 13.00
N VAL A 63 -16.47 2.90 12.06
CA VAL A 63 -16.36 2.61 10.63
C VAL A 63 -15.00 2.02 10.30
N HIS A 64 -13.92 2.58 10.84
CA HIS A 64 -12.54 2.16 10.60
C HIS A 64 -12.32 0.69 10.99
N LEU A 65 -12.52 0.36 12.27
CA LEU A 65 -12.31 -0.99 12.81
C LEU A 65 -13.36 -1.98 12.28
N GLY A 66 -14.60 -1.51 12.14
CA GLY A 66 -15.68 -2.30 11.56
C GLY A 66 -15.39 -2.72 10.12
N SER A 67 -14.73 -1.87 9.33
CA SER A 67 -14.37 -2.20 7.94
C SER A 67 -13.42 -3.39 7.85
N PHE A 68 -12.44 -3.51 8.76
CA PHE A 68 -11.49 -4.62 8.78
C PHE A 68 -12.12 -5.92 9.25
N ALA A 69 -12.93 -5.84 10.33
CA ALA A 69 -13.66 -6.99 10.86
C ALA A 69 -14.64 -7.55 9.81
N LEU A 70 -15.41 -6.67 9.16
CA LEU A 70 -16.34 -7.04 8.10
C LEU A 70 -15.61 -7.72 6.94
N LYS A 71 -14.39 -7.29 6.60
CA LYS A 71 -13.63 -7.84 5.46
C LYS A 71 -12.70 -8.99 5.82
N GLY A 72 -12.88 -9.56 7.00
CA GLY A 72 -12.43 -10.92 7.32
C GLY A 72 -11.15 -11.04 8.12
N ALA A 73 -10.64 -9.97 8.73
CA ALA A 73 -9.53 -10.08 9.67
C ALA A 73 -9.85 -11.08 10.79
N GLY A 74 -8.91 -11.96 11.14
CA GLY A 74 -9.08 -12.95 12.21
C GLY A 74 -9.09 -12.30 13.59
N THR A 75 -8.22 -11.30 13.79
CA THR A 75 -8.14 -10.50 15.01
C THR A 75 -8.00 -9.02 14.65
N VAL A 76 -8.72 -8.15 15.36
CA VAL A 76 -8.60 -6.70 15.20
C VAL A 76 -8.12 -6.10 16.51
N ILE A 77 -6.88 -5.61 16.55
CA ILE A 77 -6.35 -4.93 17.73
C ILE A 77 -6.59 -3.43 17.58
N ILE A 78 -7.41 -2.89 18.47
CA ILE A 78 -7.65 -1.45 18.61
C ILE A 78 -6.33 -0.75 18.95
N GLU A 79 -6.15 0.45 18.40
CA GLU A 79 -4.95 1.29 18.57
C GLU A 79 -4.55 1.54 20.03
N ALA A 80 -3.33 2.03 20.22
CA ALA A 80 -2.78 2.37 21.53
C ALA A 80 -3.77 3.27 22.31
N THR A 81 -4.34 2.71 23.37
CA THR A 81 -5.37 3.34 24.19
C THR A 81 -4.76 3.69 25.54
N ALA A 82 -4.70 4.98 25.85
CA ALA A 82 -4.00 5.50 27.00
C ALA A 82 -4.70 5.10 28.31
N VAL A 83 -3.91 4.65 29.29
CA VAL A 83 -4.41 4.27 30.63
C VAL A 83 -4.65 5.47 31.55
N GLU A 84 -4.09 6.64 31.21
CA GLU A 84 -4.33 7.92 31.86
C GLU A 84 -4.17 9.09 30.87
N PRO A 85 -4.72 10.29 31.14
CA PRO A 85 -4.71 11.41 30.19
C PRO A 85 -3.32 11.83 29.71
N ARG A 86 -2.34 11.96 30.63
CA ARG A 86 -0.95 12.33 30.29
C ARG A 86 -0.17 11.22 29.57
N GLY A 87 -0.71 10.00 29.60
CA GLY A 87 -0.14 8.83 28.93
C GLY A 87 -0.47 8.72 27.45
N ARG A 88 -1.23 9.67 26.89
CA ARG A 88 -1.50 9.76 25.46
C ARG A 88 -0.25 10.18 24.67
N ILE A 89 -0.17 9.80 23.39
CA ILE A 89 0.80 10.38 22.45
C ILE A 89 0.33 11.78 22.09
N SER A 90 -0.90 11.92 21.60
CA SER A 90 -1.52 13.20 21.24
C SER A 90 -2.79 13.51 22.05
N PRO A 91 -3.26 14.78 22.07
CA PRO A 91 -4.57 15.10 22.64
C PRO A 91 -5.74 14.30 22.04
N SER A 92 -5.60 13.87 20.78
CA SER A 92 -6.61 13.14 20.00
C SER A 92 -6.46 11.61 20.08
N ASP A 93 -5.67 11.09 21.01
CA ASP A 93 -5.53 9.66 21.25
C ASP A 93 -6.70 9.08 22.04
N LEU A 94 -6.95 7.79 21.84
CA LEU A 94 -7.90 7.02 22.63
C LEU A 94 -7.51 6.89 24.09
N GLY A 95 -8.51 6.77 24.95
CA GLY A 95 -8.38 6.62 26.39
C GLY A 95 -9.24 5.51 26.96
N LEU A 96 -8.78 4.94 28.07
CA LEU A 96 -9.59 4.03 28.90
C LEU A 96 -9.32 4.24 30.41
N TRP A 97 -9.16 5.50 30.80
CA TRP A 97 -8.90 5.93 32.17
C TRP A 97 -10.17 6.21 32.98
N GLU A 98 -11.33 6.35 32.31
CA GLU A 98 -12.62 6.62 32.96
C GLU A 98 -13.77 5.77 32.39
N ASP A 99 -14.85 5.67 33.15
CA ASP A 99 -15.94 4.72 32.86
C ASP A 99 -16.75 5.09 31.62
N GLY A 100 -16.89 6.38 31.32
CA GLY A 100 -17.61 6.87 30.14
C GLY A 100 -17.02 6.35 28.82
N GLN A 101 -15.71 6.10 28.78
CA GLN A 101 -15.00 5.59 27.59
C GLN A 101 -15.36 4.14 27.26
N MET A 102 -15.95 3.37 28.19
CA MET A 102 -16.37 2.00 27.95
C MET A 102 -17.57 1.89 26.99
N ALA A 103 -18.51 2.84 27.03
CA ALA A 103 -19.74 2.77 26.24
C ALA A 103 -19.48 2.72 24.72
N PRO A 104 -18.69 3.64 24.13
CA PRO A 104 -18.37 3.56 22.70
C PRO A 104 -17.47 2.37 22.37
N LEU A 105 -16.52 1.99 23.25
CA LEU A 105 -15.71 0.78 23.10
C LEU A 105 -16.57 -0.48 22.98
N LYS A 106 -17.56 -0.64 23.88
CA LYS A 106 -18.47 -1.79 23.90
C LYS A 106 -19.27 -1.92 22.60
N LYS A 107 -19.70 -0.81 22.01
CA LYS A 107 -20.41 -0.78 20.71
C LYS A 107 -19.51 -1.34 19.60
N ILE A 108 -18.26 -0.89 19.54
CA ILE A 108 -17.30 -1.30 18.51
C ILE A 108 -16.89 -2.76 18.69
N VAL A 109 -16.57 -3.18 19.91
CA VAL A 109 -16.27 -4.57 20.27
C VAL A 109 -17.41 -5.51 19.87
N ALA A 110 -18.65 -5.14 20.19
CA ALA A 110 -19.82 -5.92 19.80
C ALA A 110 -19.95 -6.05 18.27
N PHE A 111 -19.67 -4.99 17.52
CA PHE A 111 -19.68 -5.05 16.06
C PHE A 111 -18.58 -5.97 15.51
N ILE A 112 -17.34 -5.88 16.01
CA ILE A 112 -16.22 -6.74 15.61
C ILE A 112 -16.58 -8.22 15.82
N LYS A 113 -17.11 -8.57 17.00
CA LYS A 113 -17.59 -9.94 17.30
C LYS A 113 -18.72 -10.37 16.39
N ALA A 114 -19.67 -9.47 16.09
CA ALA A 114 -20.77 -9.78 15.20
C ALA A 114 -20.30 -10.10 13.78
N GLN A 115 -19.12 -9.63 13.35
CA GLN A 115 -18.49 -10.01 12.08
C GLN A 115 -17.63 -11.29 12.17
N GLY A 116 -17.43 -11.81 13.38
CA GLY A 116 -16.71 -13.05 13.67
C GLY A 116 -15.19 -12.88 13.84
N ALA A 117 -14.70 -11.64 13.92
CA ALA A 117 -13.32 -11.35 14.28
C ALA A 117 -13.15 -11.26 15.81
N VAL A 118 -11.96 -11.57 16.31
CA VAL A 118 -11.62 -11.43 17.74
C VAL A 118 -11.28 -9.96 18.04
N PRO A 119 -12.03 -9.26 18.90
CA PRO A 119 -11.72 -7.89 19.30
C PRO A 119 -10.60 -7.87 20.35
N GLY A 120 -9.49 -7.23 20.02
CA GLY A 120 -8.44 -6.91 20.96
C GLY A 120 -8.23 -5.42 21.16
N ILE A 121 -7.50 -5.06 22.21
CA ILE A 121 -7.12 -3.68 22.51
C ILE A 121 -5.65 -3.62 22.95
N GLN A 122 -4.94 -2.60 22.52
CA GLN A 122 -3.62 -2.28 23.04
C GLN A 122 -3.72 -1.20 24.10
N LEU A 123 -3.41 -1.52 25.37
CA LEU A 123 -3.24 -0.51 26.41
C LEU A 123 -1.83 0.09 26.33
N ALA A 124 -1.73 1.39 26.53
CA ALA A 124 -0.50 2.13 26.33
C ALA A 124 -0.30 3.27 27.34
N HIS A 125 0.96 3.68 27.45
CA HIS A 125 1.37 4.94 28.07
C HIS A 125 2.59 5.47 27.31
N ALA A 126 2.49 6.64 26.68
CA ALA A 126 3.50 7.19 25.78
C ALA A 126 4.81 7.61 26.48
N GLY A 127 4.75 7.89 27.79
CA GLY A 127 5.94 8.23 28.58
C GLY A 127 6.64 9.45 28.00
N ARG A 128 7.96 9.40 27.82
CA ARG A 128 8.75 10.54 27.34
C ARG A 128 8.47 10.99 25.89
N LYS A 129 7.53 10.32 25.22
CA LYS A 129 7.06 10.64 23.86
C LYS A 129 5.60 11.13 23.85
N ALA A 130 5.06 11.47 25.01
CA ALA A 130 3.72 12.05 25.16
C ALA A 130 3.68 13.52 24.72
N SER A 131 2.47 14.05 24.61
CA SER A 131 2.18 15.46 24.27
C SER A 131 2.65 15.89 22.87
N MET A 132 2.58 15.00 21.87
CA MET A 132 2.94 15.27 20.48
C MET A 132 1.70 15.43 19.59
N GLY A 133 1.80 16.26 18.56
CA GLY A 133 0.72 16.49 17.61
C GLY A 133 0.54 15.33 16.63
N ALA A 134 -0.66 15.23 16.05
CA ALA A 134 -0.96 14.20 15.06
C ALA A 134 -0.05 14.35 13.83
N PRO A 135 0.49 13.25 13.25
CA PRO A 135 1.45 13.31 12.15
C PRO A 135 0.99 14.04 10.88
N PHE A 136 -0.33 14.18 10.67
CA PHE A 136 -0.92 14.83 9.51
C PHE A 136 -1.38 16.27 9.76
N ILE A 137 -1.26 16.77 10.99
CA ILE A 137 -1.50 18.18 11.33
C ILE A 137 -0.14 18.87 11.46
N ASP A 138 0.58 18.52 12.51
CA ASP A 138 1.91 19.03 12.82
C ASP A 138 2.56 18.11 13.87
N TYR A 139 3.61 17.37 13.49
CA TYR A 139 4.26 16.41 14.38
C TYR A 139 5.29 17.13 15.27
N ARG A 140 4.80 17.87 16.25
CA ARG A 140 5.61 18.62 17.23
C ARG A 140 5.06 18.50 18.63
N LEU A 141 5.83 18.96 19.61
CA LEU A 141 5.34 19.16 20.97
C LEU A 141 4.12 20.09 20.96
N VAL A 142 3.03 19.63 21.56
CA VAL A 142 1.79 20.39 21.77
C VAL A 142 1.91 21.11 23.09
N LEU A 143 1.68 22.42 23.07
CA LEU A 143 1.76 23.28 24.26
C LEU A 143 0.45 23.25 25.05
N GLU A 144 0.46 23.76 26.28
CA GLU A 144 -0.73 23.74 27.16
C GLU A 144 -1.90 24.52 26.54
N GLU A 145 -1.63 25.65 25.90
CA GLU A 145 -2.64 26.46 25.20
C GLU A 145 -3.31 25.75 24.01
N GLU A 146 -2.71 24.66 23.53
CA GLU A 146 -3.23 23.80 22.44
C GLU A 146 -3.79 22.46 22.96
N GLY A 147 -3.91 22.31 24.29
CA GLY A 147 -4.42 21.10 24.93
C GLY A 147 -3.36 20.01 25.17
N GLY A 148 -2.07 20.35 25.03
CA GLY A 148 -0.94 19.52 25.42
C GLY A 148 -0.63 19.60 26.92
N TRP A 149 0.42 18.89 27.34
CA TRP A 149 0.90 18.83 28.73
C TRP A 149 2.44 18.73 28.77
N PRO A 150 3.17 19.71 28.18
CA PRO A 150 4.62 19.62 28.02
C PRO A 150 5.38 19.48 29.34
N ASP A 151 4.84 20.02 30.45
CA ASP A 151 5.49 20.01 31.77
C ASP A 151 5.14 18.78 32.64
N ASP A 152 4.20 17.93 32.20
CA ASP A 152 3.80 16.69 32.90
C ASP A 152 4.12 15.43 32.08
N VAL A 153 5.07 15.53 31.15
CA VAL A 153 5.63 14.36 30.46
C VAL A 153 6.57 13.62 31.42
N VAL A 154 6.47 12.28 31.45
CA VAL A 154 7.19 11.44 32.42
C VAL A 154 7.97 10.31 31.75
N GLY A 155 9.05 9.87 32.39
CA GLY A 155 9.87 8.75 31.95
C GLY A 155 10.65 8.10 33.09
N PRO A 156 11.43 7.03 32.81
CA PRO A 156 12.31 6.43 33.81
C PRO A 156 13.38 7.42 34.30
N SER A 157 13.86 8.28 33.41
CA SER A 157 14.89 9.28 33.68
C SER A 157 14.55 10.60 32.98
N ALA A 158 15.17 11.70 33.42
CA ALA A 158 14.97 13.03 32.86
C ALA A 158 15.73 13.23 31.53
N ILE A 159 15.51 12.31 30.58
CA ILE A 159 16.20 12.25 29.28
C ILE A 159 15.13 12.35 28.18
N PRO A 160 15.07 13.48 27.46
CA PRO A 160 14.11 13.65 26.37
C PRO A 160 14.34 12.61 25.27
N TYR A 161 13.30 12.34 24.48
CA TYR A 161 13.47 11.50 23.30
C TYR A 161 14.37 12.19 22.28
N ASN A 162 14.08 13.45 21.94
CA ASN A 162 14.92 14.37 21.15
C ASN A 162 14.59 15.83 21.48
N ASP A 163 15.23 16.77 20.78
CA ASP A 163 15.08 18.22 20.98
C ASP A 163 13.69 18.78 20.60
N HIS A 164 12.83 17.97 19.95
CA HIS A 164 11.46 18.33 19.58
C HIS A 164 10.41 17.76 20.54
N HIS A 165 10.83 17.06 21.60
CA HIS A 165 9.94 16.51 22.62
C HIS A 165 10.14 17.24 23.95
N ALA A 166 9.13 17.15 24.83
CA ALA A 166 9.23 17.65 26.19
C ALA A 166 10.40 17.00 26.94
N LYS A 167 10.97 17.74 27.89
CA LYS A 167 11.87 17.15 28.90
C LYS A 167 11.03 16.33 29.88
N PRO A 168 11.15 14.99 29.91
CA PRO A 168 10.39 14.20 30.84
C PRO A 168 10.90 14.43 32.26
N ARG A 169 9.99 14.35 33.23
CA ARG A 169 10.36 14.17 34.63
C ARG A 169 10.62 12.68 34.91
N ALA A 170 11.63 12.40 35.73
CA ALA A 170 11.86 11.04 36.21
C ALA A 170 10.75 10.64 37.18
N LEU A 171 10.10 9.51 36.94
CA LEU A 171 9.05 8.99 37.82
C LEU A 171 9.60 8.64 39.20
N THR A 172 8.83 8.96 40.23
CA THR A 172 9.05 8.40 41.57
C THR A 172 8.50 6.98 41.67
N VAL A 173 8.90 6.23 42.69
CA VAL A 173 8.39 4.87 42.95
C VAL A 173 6.88 4.89 43.23
N ASP A 174 6.37 5.92 43.89
CA ASP A 174 4.94 6.01 44.19
C ASP A 174 4.12 6.32 42.93
N GLU A 175 4.60 7.20 42.07
CA GLU A 175 3.95 7.43 40.76
C GLU A 175 3.98 6.17 39.89
N MET A 176 5.05 5.37 39.93
CA MET A 176 5.08 4.08 39.24
C MET A 176 3.98 3.13 39.78
N LYS A 177 3.71 3.12 41.08
CA LYS A 177 2.60 2.35 41.65
C LYS A 177 1.25 2.88 41.20
N GLU A 178 1.07 4.20 41.16
CA GLU A 178 -0.16 4.84 40.68
C GLU A 178 -0.42 4.52 39.21
N ILE A 179 0.57 4.69 38.34
CA ILE A 179 0.46 4.38 36.91
C ILE A 179 0.15 2.90 36.72
N LYS A 180 0.83 2.00 37.45
CA LYS A 180 0.51 0.56 37.44
C LYS A 180 -0.96 0.30 37.77
N GLN A 181 -1.54 1.00 38.75
CA GLN A 181 -2.97 0.88 39.04
C GLN A 181 -3.84 1.39 37.87
N LYS A 182 -3.42 2.44 37.15
CA LYS A 182 -4.13 2.89 35.94
C LYS A 182 -4.18 1.81 34.85
N TRP A 183 -3.09 1.05 34.66
CA TRP A 183 -3.10 -0.11 33.75
C TRP A 183 -4.09 -1.19 34.18
N VAL A 184 -4.15 -1.48 35.49
CA VAL A 184 -5.13 -2.43 36.07
C VAL A 184 -6.56 -1.96 35.83
N ASP A 185 -6.87 -0.71 36.14
CA ASP A 185 -8.21 -0.15 35.99
C ASP A 185 -8.66 -0.15 34.53
N ALA A 186 -7.78 0.23 33.61
CA ALA A 186 -8.04 0.19 32.17
C ALA A 186 -8.29 -1.25 31.66
N ALA A 187 -7.55 -2.24 32.19
CA ALA A 187 -7.78 -3.64 31.83
C ALA A 187 -9.14 -4.17 32.30
N ILE A 188 -9.56 -3.80 33.52
CA ILE A 188 -10.89 -4.11 34.05
C ILE A 188 -11.98 -3.47 33.17
N ARG A 189 -11.79 -2.21 32.74
CA ARG A 189 -12.71 -1.53 31.83
C ARG A 189 -12.79 -2.20 30.46
N ALA A 190 -11.65 -2.63 29.90
CA ALA A 190 -11.61 -3.34 28.64
C ALA A 190 -12.37 -4.67 28.70
N ASP A 191 -12.21 -5.42 29.79
CA ASP A 191 -12.93 -6.67 30.03
C ASP A 191 -14.46 -6.43 30.10
N LYS A 192 -14.88 -5.44 30.90
CA LYS A 192 -16.29 -5.03 31.02
C LYS A 192 -16.89 -4.56 29.69
N ALA A 193 -16.09 -3.94 28.82
CA ALA A 193 -16.50 -3.55 27.47
C ALA A 193 -16.59 -4.73 26.50
N GLY A 194 -16.15 -5.93 26.91
CA GLY A 194 -16.28 -7.18 26.17
C GLY A 194 -15.07 -7.54 25.31
N VAL A 195 -13.92 -6.87 25.50
CA VAL A 195 -12.68 -7.21 24.78
C VAL A 195 -12.29 -8.67 25.05
N GLU A 196 -11.75 -9.35 24.04
CA GLU A 196 -11.35 -10.76 24.12
C GLU A 196 -9.84 -10.96 24.15
N THR A 197 -9.07 -10.03 23.57
CA THR A 197 -7.60 -10.09 23.58
C THR A 197 -7.03 -8.79 24.15
N MET A 198 -6.29 -8.89 25.24
CA MET A 198 -5.57 -7.75 25.81
C MET A 198 -4.14 -7.72 25.28
N MET A 199 -3.64 -6.55 24.88
CA MET A 199 -2.24 -6.34 24.49
C MET A 199 -1.62 -5.21 25.32
N ILE A 200 -0.52 -5.51 26.02
CA ILE A 200 0.28 -4.48 26.71
C ILE A 200 1.31 -3.89 25.74
N HIS A 201 1.37 -2.56 25.65
CA HIS A 201 2.38 -1.88 24.83
C HIS A 201 3.70 -1.68 25.60
N ALA A 202 4.70 -2.53 25.33
CA ALA A 202 6.06 -2.44 25.85
C ALA A 202 7.11 -2.28 24.72
N ALA A 203 6.77 -1.46 23.72
CA ALA A 203 7.58 -1.24 22.52
C ALA A 203 7.69 0.24 22.14
N HIS A 204 8.40 0.53 21.05
CA HIS A 204 8.43 1.82 20.35
C HIS A 204 8.91 3.04 21.16
N GLY A 205 9.71 2.82 22.21
CA GLY A 205 10.23 3.91 23.06
C GLY A 205 9.20 4.57 23.98
N TYR A 206 7.99 4.03 24.06
CA TYR A 206 6.99 4.50 25.02
C TYR A 206 7.34 4.02 26.44
N LEU A 207 6.50 4.31 27.44
CA LEU A 207 6.87 4.22 28.86
C LEU A 207 7.55 2.90 29.22
N LEU A 208 6.88 1.77 29.06
CA LEU A 208 7.45 0.48 29.47
C LEU A 208 8.72 0.13 28.67
N ASN A 209 8.77 0.44 27.38
CA ASN A 209 9.97 0.19 26.56
C ASN A 209 11.15 1.08 26.97
N SER A 210 10.89 2.32 27.35
CA SER A 210 11.93 3.23 27.81
C SER A 210 12.57 2.77 29.13
N PHE A 211 11.85 2.03 29.98
CA PHE A 211 12.43 1.35 31.16
C PHE A 211 13.34 0.19 30.76
N LEU A 212 12.98 -0.56 29.72
CA LEU A 212 13.73 -1.72 29.25
C LEU A 212 15.11 -1.33 28.72
N SER A 213 15.28 -0.20 28.06
CA SER A 213 16.56 0.18 27.46
C SER A 213 17.44 1.02 28.38
N GLY A 214 18.69 0.59 28.59
CA GLY A 214 19.67 1.39 29.32
C GLY A 214 20.08 2.69 28.61
N ASN A 215 19.74 2.87 27.33
CA ASN A 215 19.96 4.15 26.66
C ASN A 215 18.97 5.25 27.11
N SER A 216 17.83 4.88 27.67
CA SER A 216 16.78 5.80 28.14
C SER A 216 16.54 5.74 29.65
N ASN A 217 16.91 4.64 30.29
CA ASN A 217 16.79 4.41 31.71
C ASN A 217 18.16 4.47 32.39
N GLN A 218 18.48 5.63 32.96
CA GLN A 218 19.69 5.92 33.73
C GLN A 218 19.40 5.97 35.24
N ARG A 219 18.34 5.29 35.70
CA ARG A 219 18.04 5.23 37.14
C ARG A 219 19.12 4.45 37.88
N THR A 220 19.36 4.84 39.12
CA THR A 220 20.31 4.21 40.04
C THR A 220 19.64 3.43 41.16
N ASP A 221 18.31 3.40 41.19
CA ASP A 221 17.51 2.58 42.11
C ASP A 221 17.25 1.18 41.54
N GLU A 222 16.35 0.42 42.18
CA GLU A 222 16.00 -0.96 41.81
C GLU A 222 15.27 -1.09 40.45
N TYR A 223 15.02 0.03 39.76
CA TYR A 223 14.35 0.09 38.47
C TYR A 223 15.29 0.50 37.31
N GLY A 224 16.60 0.64 37.55
CA GLY A 224 17.60 0.91 36.50
C GLY A 224 18.96 0.23 36.72
N GLY A 225 19.86 0.45 35.78
CA GLY A 225 21.18 -0.19 35.73
C GLY A 225 21.12 -1.61 35.16
N SER A 226 21.10 -2.62 36.02
CA SER A 226 21.14 -4.03 35.60
C SER A 226 19.93 -4.40 34.72
N LEU A 227 20.08 -5.47 33.92
CA LEU A 227 18.96 -5.99 33.14
C LEU A 227 17.76 -6.32 34.04
N GLU A 228 17.99 -7.05 35.14
CA GLU A 228 16.95 -7.41 36.12
C GLU A 228 16.15 -6.19 36.60
N ASN A 229 16.84 -5.11 36.96
CA ASN A 229 16.20 -3.88 37.42
C ASN A 229 15.41 -3.19 36.32
N ARG A 230 15.95 -3.11 35.10
CA ARG A 230 15.25 -2.54 33.93
C ARG A 230 14.00 -3.33 33.55
N LEU A 231 14.00 -4.65 33.73
CA LEU A 231 12.83 -5.50 33.49
C LEU A 231 11.76 -5.36 34.59
N ARG A 232 12.13 -4.93 35.80
CA ARG A 232 11.26 -4.94 36.99
C ARG A 232 9.94 -4.22 36.78
N TYR A 233 9.95 -2.94 36.41
CA TYR A 233 8.71 -2.17 36.27
C TYR A 233 7.80 -2.69 35.14
N PRO A 234 8.29 -2.95 33.92
CA PRO A 234 7.49 -3.60 32.88
C PRO A 234 6.88 -4.94 33.32
N LEU A 235 7.64 -5.80 34.00
CA LEU A 235 7.14 -7.07 34.52
C LEU A 235 6.09 -6.89 35.62
N GLU A 236 6.26 -5.92 36.52
CA GLU A 236 5.26 -5.59 37.55
C GLU A 236 3.94 -5.16 36.92
N VAL A 237 3.97 -4.31 35.89
CA VAL A 237 2.76 -3.87 35.17
C VAL A 237 2.09 -5.04 34.47
N VAL A 238 2.86 -5.85 33.72
CA VAL A 238 2.33 -7.05 33.04
C VAL A 238 1.70 -8.01 34.03
N LYS A 239 2.36 -8.26 35.17
CA LYS A 239 1.86 -9.13 36.24
C LYS A 239 0.56 -8.59 36.84
N ALA A 240 0.52 -7.31 37.20
CA ALA A 240 -0.68 -6.70 37.80
C ALA A 240 -1.88 -6.73 36.85
N VAL A 241 -1.67 -6.48 35.57
CA VAL A 241 -2.76 -6.59 34.58
C VAL A 241 -3.18 -8.05 34.39
N ARG A 242 -2.23 -8.99 34.33
CA ARG A 242 -2.53 -10.43 34.20
C ARG A 242 -3.38 -10.95 35.36
N GLU A 243 -3.18 -10.44 36.57
CA GLU A 243 -3.94 -10.82 37.78
C GLU A 243 -5.42 -10.43 37.72
N VAL A 244 -5.77 -9.34 37.01
CA VAL A 244 -7.17 -8.89 36.85
C VAL A 244 -7.80 -9.31 35.53
N TRP A 245 -7.01 -9.57 34.50
CA TRP A 245 -7.50 -10.07 33.21
C TRP A 245 -7.98 -11.53 33.36
N PRO A 246 -9.14 -11.93 32.82
CA PRO A 246 -9.63 -13.30 32.94
C PRO A 246 -8.63 -14.34 32.44
N ALA A 247 -8.31 -15.35 33.25
CA ALA A 247 -7.24 -16.34 33.01
C ALA A 247 -7.44 -17.19 31.74
N ASP A 248 -8.68 -17.30 31.29
CA ASP A 248 -9.11 -17.98 30.07
C ASP A 248 -9.06 -17.09 28.83
N LYS A 249 -8.85 -15.77 28.94
CA LYS A 249 -8.72 -14.87 27.79
C LYS A 249 -7.26 -14.68 27.35
N PRO A 250 -6.99 -14.59 26.02
CA PRO A 250 -5.68 -14.26 25.48
C PRO A 250 -5.06 -12.99 26.09
N PHE A 251 -3.78 -13.06 26.41
CA PHE A 251 -3.00 -11.95 26.92
C PHE A 251 -1.67 -11.81 26.19
N TRP A 252 -1.51 -10.67 25.51
CA TRP A 252 -0.42 -10.41 24.58
C TRP A 252 0.46 -9.28 25.11
N VAL A 253 1.72 -9.28 24.71
CA VAL A 253 2.63 -8.15 24.95
C VAL A 253 3.33 -7.79 23.65
N ARG A 254 3.26 -6.52 23.26
CA ARG A 254 4.05 -6.01 22.13
C ARG A 254 5.38 -5.49 22.64
N ILE A 255 6.47 -5.94 22.01
CA ILE A 255 7.84 -5.55 22.40
C ILE A 255 8.62 -5.01 21.20
N SER A 256 9.56 -4.11 21.47
CA SER A 256 10.63 -3.80 20.52
C SER A 256 11.75 -4.80 20.78
N ALA A 257 12.15 -5.58 19.78
CA ALA A 257 13.16 -6.63 19.97
C ALA A 257 14.60 -6.12 19.95
N SER A 258 14.82 -4.88 19.49
CA SER A 258 16.11 -4.19 19.48
C SER A 258 15.86 -2.68 19.35
N ASP A 259 16.73 -1.87 19.92
CA ASP A 259 16.76 -0.41 19.72
C ASP A 259 17.46 0.00 18.41
N HIS A 260 18.13 -0.94 17.72
CA HIS A 260 18.89 -0.71 16.47
C HIS A 260 20.00 0.33 16.60
N LYS A 261 20.62 0.43 17.78
CA LYS A 261 21.81 1.27 17.99
C LYS A 261 22.96 0.92 17.04
N ASN A 262 23.05 -0.35 16.65
CA ASN A 262 23.99 -0.85 15.67
C ASN A 262 23.26 -1.19 14.36
N ILE A 263 23.94 -0.99 13.22
CA ILE A 263 23.40 -1.34 11.89
C ILE A 263 23.23 -2.85 11.71
N ASP A 264 24.08 -3.65 12.37
CA ASP A 264 23.84 -5.07 12.54
C ASP A 264 22.73 -5.26 13.57
N VAL A 265 21.57 -5.69 13.06
CA VAL A 265 20.33 -5.85 13.81
C VAL A 265 20.40 -6.92 14.91
N PHE A 266 21.42 -7.79 14.86
CA PHE A 266 21.69 -8.82 15.87
C PHE A 266 22.95 -8.52 16.71
N ALA A 267 23.54 -7.33 16.58
CA ALA A 267 24.66 -6.93 17.43
C ALA A 267 24.20 -6.77 18.88
N LYS A 268 25.09 -7.14 19.79
CA LYS A 268 24.89 -7.02 21.24
C LYS A 268 25.07 -5.56 21.68
N ASP A 269 24.19 -5.10 22.56
CA ASP A 269 24.24 -3.78 23.20
C ASP A 269 24.03 -3.95 24.70
N ASP A 270 25.10 -4.34 25.40
CA ASP A 270 25.10 -4.66 26.83
C ASP A 270 24.59 -3.51 27.73
N GLN A 271 24.66 -2.26 27.24
CA GLN A 271 24.23 -1.06 27.96
C GLN A 271 22.89 -0.51 27.46
N GLY A 272 22.29 -1.10 26.43
CA GLY A 272 21.05 -0.61 25.83
C GLY A 272 19.96 -1.67 25.77
N TRP A 273 19.47 -1.97 24.57
CA TRP A 273 18.41 -2.95 24.35
C TRP A 273 18.61 -3.69 23.03
N ASP A 274 18.88 -4.99 23.16
CA ASP A 274 19.12 -5.90 22.05
C ASP A 274 18.22 -7.14 22.14
N ILE A 275 18.32 -7.99 21.11
CA ILE A 275 17.57 -9.25 21.01
C ILE A 275 17.89 -10.26 22.12
N PHE A 276 19.11 -10.27 22.66
CA PHE A 276 19.48 -11.23 23.70
C PHE A 276 18.79 -10.88 25.03
N GLN A 277 18.79 -9.59 25.38
CA GLN A 277 18.05 -9.07 26.54
C GLN A 277 16.54 -9.20 26.34
N CYS A 278 16.06 -8.96 25.12
CA CYS A 278 14.67 -9.17 24.74
C CYS A 278 14.22 -10.63 24.92
N ILE A 279 15.07 -11.62 24.60
CA ILE A 279 14.79 -13.04 24.84
C ILE A 279 14.66 -13.34 26.33
N GLU A 280 15.50 -12.76 27.19
CA GLU A 280 15.35 -12.93 28.65
C GLU A 280 14.05 -12.31 29.15
N PHE A 281 13.69 -11.12 28.67
CA PHE A 281 12.39 -10.52 28.99
C PHE A 281 11.22 -11.40 28.52
N ALA A 282 11.28 -11.94 27.31
CA ALA A 282 10.27 -12.85 26.77
C ALA A 282 10.11 -14.14 27.59
N LYS A 283 11.21 -14.67 28.18
CA LYS A 283 11.13 -15.80 29.12
C LYS A 283 10.38 -15.42 30.40
N GLU A 284 10.65 -14.25 30.97
CA GLU A 284 9.93 -13.76 32.14
C GLU A 284 8.44 -13.51 31.84
N LEU A 285 8.12 -12.94 30.68
CA LEU A 285 6.75 -12.78 30.21
C LEU A 285 6.01 -14.12 30.09
N LYS A 286 6.69 -15.16 29.57
CA LYS A 286 6.13 -16.51 29.50
C LYS A 286 5.80 -17.08 30.89
N LYS A 287 6.64 -16.83 31.90
CA LYS A 287 6.35 -17.22 33.30
C LYS A 287 5.11 -16.50 33.85
N LEU A 288 4.87 -15.27 33.41
CA LEU A 288 3.68 -14.49 33.71
C LEU A 288 2.46 -14.87 32.85
N GLN A 289 2.47 -16.03 32.18
CA GLN A 289 1.34 -16.52 31.37
C GLN A 289 0.92 -15.57 30.24
N VAL A 290 1.88 -14.85 29.65
CA VAL A 290 1.68 -14.20 28.35
C VAL A 290 1.55 -15.29 27.28
N ASP A 291 0.52 -15.18 26.45
CA ASP A 291 0.19 -16.19 25.45
C ASP A 291 0.88 -15.95 24.11
N VAL A 292 1.05 -14.67 23.73
CA VAL A 292 1.61 -14.25 22.44
C VAL A 292 2.48 -13.00 22.61
N ILE A 293 3.64 -12.99 21.95
CA ILE A 293 4.49 -11.80 21.84
C ILE A 293 4.35 -11.20 20.44
N ASP A 294 3.93 -9.93 20.35
CA ASP A 294 3.93 -9.17 19.10
C ASP A 294 5.30 -8.49 18.91
N CYS A 295 6.06 -8.95 17.91
CA CYS A 295 7.47 -8.65 17.76
C CYS A 295 7.71 -7.48 16.79
N SER A 296 7.84 -6.28 17.34
CA SER A 296 8.28 -5.07 16.63
C SER A 296 9.73 -4.76 16.99
N THR A 297 10.22 -3.57 16.62
CA THR A 297 11.54 -3.05 16.99
C THR A 297 11.57 -1.53 17.05
N GLY A 298 12.67 -0.97 17.57
CA GLY A 298 13.00 0.44 17.47
C GLY A 298 12.09 1.37 18.26
N GLY A 299 12.21 2.65 17.93
CA GLY A 299 11.39 3.76 18.43
C GLY A 299 11.87 4.41 19.73
N ASN A 300 12.86 3.83 20.40
CA ASN A 300 13.42 4.38 21.64
C ASN A 300 14.61 5.31 21.42
N LEU A 301 15.42 5.08 20.37
CA LEU A 301 16.52 5.97 20.01
C LEU A 301 16.13 6.89 18.84
N THR A 302 16.88 7.98 18.70
CA THR A 302 16.80 8.92 17.57
C THR A 302 17.92 8.62 16.58
N ASP A 303 17.80 9.16 15.36
CA ASP A 303 18.86 9.10 14.35
C ASP A 303 19.32 7.68 13.99
N ILE A 304 18.41 6.72 14.17
CA ILE A 304 18.62 5.30 13.85
C ILE A 304 18.35 5.05 12.38
N GLN A 305 19.28 4.33 11.74
CA GLN A 305 19.06 3.76 10.42
C GLN A 305 18.44 2.38 10.55
N TYR A 306 17.16 2.27 10.19
CA TYR A 306 16.49 0.98 10.12
C TYR A 306 16.83 0.24 8.82
N PRO A 307 16.88 -1.10 8.84
CA PRO A 307 16.95 -1.89 7.62
C PRO A 307 15.82 -1.53 6.64
N ALA A 308 16.17 -1.36 5.36
CA ALA A 308 15.21 -1.10 4.31
C ALA A 308 14.61 -2.42 3.78
N GLY A 309 13.29 -2.44 3.58
CA GLY A 309 12.60 -3.50 2.82
C GLY A 309 11.51 -4.26 3.57
N PRO A 310 10.78 -5.13 2.87
CA PRO A 310 9.73 -5.97 3.47
C PRO A 310 10.34 -7.00 4.43
N LEU A 311 9.54 -7.45 5.41
CA LEU A 311 9.83 -8.58 6.31
C LEU A 311 11.00 -8.40 7.29
N TRP A 312 11.58 -7.21 7.36
CA TRP A 312 12.83 -6.99 8.09
C TRP A 312 12.77 -7.25 9.61
N GLN A 313 11.57 -7.26 10.22
CA GLN A 313 11.43 -7.62 11.65
C GLN A 313 11.05 -9.09 11.88
N VAL A 314 10.73 -9.85 10.82
CA VAL A 314 10.36 -11.27 10.92
C VAL A 314 11.43 -12.11 11.61
N PRO A 315 12.75 -11.91 11.36
CA PRO A 315 13.80 -12.66 12.05
C PRO A 315 13.76 -12.54 13.59
N PHE A 316 13.26 -11.44 14.14
CA PHE A 316 13.10 -11.29 15.59
C PHE A 316 11.94 -12.13 16.13
N ALA A 317 10.81 -12.18 15.41
CA ALA A 317 9.69 -13.05 15.76
C ALA A 317 10.10 -14.52 15.76
N GLU A 318 10.88 -14.93 14.76
CA GLU A 318 11.45 -16.27 14.62
C GLU A 318 12.39 -16.60 15.80
N ALA A 319 13.34 -15.71 16.10
CA ALA A 319 14.29 -15.90 17.18
C ALA A 319 13.58 -16.07 18.54
N ILE A 320 12.63 -15.20 18.87
CA ILE A 320 11.88 -15.26 20.13
C ILE A 320 11.05 -16.56 20.18
N LYS A 321 10.34 -16.90 19.10
CA LYS A 321 9.54 -18.12 19.02
C LYS A 321 10.37 -19.36 19.32
N HIS A 322 11.51 -19.53 18.65
CA HIS A 322 12.33 -20.73 18.81
C HIS A 322 13.11 -20.77 20.11
N LYS A 323 13.61 -19.63 20.61
CA LYS A 323 14.43 -19.59 21.84
C LYS A 323 13.59 -19.67 23.11
N VAL A 324 12.35 -19.17 23.09
CA VAL A 324 11.47 -19.12 24.27
C VAL A 324 10.37 -20.20 24.21
N GLY A 325 10.00 -20.66 23.02
CA GLY A 325 8.88 -21.58 22.82
C GLY A 325 7.56 -20.94 23.20
N ILE A 326 7.35 -19.67 22.81
CA ILE A 326 6.12 -18.91 22.99
C ILE A 326 5.57 -18.56 21.61
N ARG A 327 4.24 -18.41 21.48
CA ARG A 327 3.66 -17.98 20.21
C ARG A 327 4.08 -16.54 19.90
N THR A 328 4.32 -16.25 18.63
CA THR A 328 4.70 -14.90 18.21
C THR A 328 3.81 -14.37 17.10
N SER A 329 3.66 -13.05 17.06
CA SER A 329 3.14 -12.33 15.90
C SER A 329 4.28 -11.60 15.21
N ALA A 330 4.42 -11.82 13.90
CA ALA A 330 5.37 -11.09 13.08
C ALA A 330 4.72 -9.84 12.48
N VAL A 331 5.45 -8.73 12.50
CA VAL A 331 5.12 -7.47 11.82
C VAL A 331 6.35 -7.01 11.02
N GLY A 332 6.24 -5.93 10.24
CA GLY A 332 7.38 -5.32 9.54
C GLY A 332 7.23 -5.35 8.03
N ILE A 333 6.38 -4.45 7.51
CA ILE A 333 6.19 -4.24 6.06
C ILE A 333 5.80 -5.56 5.37
N ILE A 334 4.77 -6.21 5.89
CA ILE A 334 4.13 -7.37 5.26
C ILE A 334 2.99 -6.82 4.40
N THR A 335 3.05 -7.07 3.09
CA THR A 335 2.14 -6.41 2.12
C THR A 335 1.43 -7.40 1.20
N LYS A 336 1.87 -8.65 1.13
CA LYS A 336 1.32 -9.66 0.22
C LYS A 336 0.83 -10.89 0.97
N GLY A 337 -0.19 -11.55 0.42
CA GLY A 337 -0.67 -12.84 0.94
C GLY A 337 0.43 -13.90 0.96
N GLN A 338 1.26 -13.99 -0.09
CA GLN A 338 2.37 -14.95 -0.15
C GLN A 338 3.41 -14.71 0.95
N GLU A 339 3.80 -13.45 1.19
CA GLU A 339 4.73 -13.09 2.27
C GLU A 339 4.18 -13.55 3.65
N ALA A 340 2.89 -13.35 3.89
CA ALA A 340 2.24 -13.77 5.12
C ALA A 340 2.13 -15.30 5.26
N GLU A 341 1.87 -16.02 4.17
CA GLU A 341 1.85 -17.49 4.15
C GLU A 341 3.23 -18.08 4.41
N ASP A 342 4.27 -17.55 3.75
CA ASP A 342 5.65 -18.04 3.87
C ASP A 342 6.15 -17.92 5.31
N ILE A 343 5.87 -16.81 6.00
CA ILE A 343 6.17 -16.64 7.44
C ILE A 343 5.62 -17.79 8.29
N LEU A 344 4.41 -18.26 7.98
CA LEU A 344 3.73 -19.29 8.74
C LEU A 344 4.21 -20.69 8.36
N GLN A 345 4.39 -20.96 7.06
CA GLN A 345 4.89 -22.25 6.55
C GLN A 345 6.33 -22.51 7.01
N GLU A 346 7.16 -21.48 7.04
CA GLU A 346 8.53 -21.54 7.54
C GLU A 346 8.59 -21.50 9.08
N ASN A 347 7.44 -21.53 9.76
CA ASN A 347 7.31 -21.55 11.22
C ASN A 347 7.97 -20.35 11.95
N LYS A 348 8.13 -19.21 11.25
CA LYS A 348 8.76 -17.99 11.78
C LYS A 348 7.85 -17.22 12.75
N ALA A 349 6.53 -17.38 12.62
CA ALA A 349 5.55 -16.84 13.57
C ALA A 349 4.28 -17.70 13.63
N ASP A 350 3.37 -17.38 14.53
CA ASP A 350 2.04 -18.01 14.66
C ASP A 350 0.92 -17.10 14.13
N PHE A 351 1.15 -15.79 14.20
CA PHE A 351 0.25 -14.74 13.71
C PHE A 351 0.99 -13.77 12.78
N VAL A 352 0.25 -13.18 11.84
CA VAL A 352 0.78 -12.16 10.94
C VAL A 352 0.06 -10.84 11.18
N SER A 353 0.77 -9.88 11.77
CA SER A 353 0.27 -8.54 12.05
C SER A 353 0.55 -7.60 10.87
N VAL A 354 -0.52 -7.07 10.29
CA VAL A 354 -0.48 -6.16 9.15
C VAL A 354 -1.02 -4.80 9.58
N ALA A 355 -0.30 -3.73 9.23
CA ALA A 355 -0.64 -2.36 9.60
C ALA A 355 -1.03 -1.55 8.35
N ARG A 356 -0.09 -0.77 7.80
CA ARG A 356 -0.30 0.17 6.67
C ARG A 356 -1.03 -0.43 5.48
N GLU A 357 -0.89 -1.73 5.21
CA GLU A 357 -1.61 -2.36 4.10
C GLU A 357 -3.11 -2.43 4.35
N PHE A 358 -3.59 -2.62 5.58
CA PHE A 358 -5.01 -2.50 5.89
C PHE A 358 -5.54 -1.07 5.70
N LEU A 359 -4.72 -0.05 5.93
CA LEU A 359 -5.11 1.35 5.67
C LEU A 359 -5.31 1.62 4.17
N ARG A 360 -4.55 0.96 3.30
CA ARG A 360 -4.67 1.09 1.83
C ARG A 360 -5.76 0.19 1.26
N ASP A 361 -5.76 -1.07 1.69
CA ASP A 361 -6.71 -2.10 1.32
C ASP A 361 -7.33 -2.72 2.57
N SER A 362 -8.45 -2.14 3.00
CA SER A 362 -9.26 -2.73 4.08
C SER A 362 -9.77 -4.14 3.76
N ALA A 363 -9.73 -4.58 2.50
CA ALA A 363 -10.07 -5.94 2.06
C ALA A 363 -8.84 -6.85 1.90
N PHE A 364 -7.68 -6.48 2.47
CA PHE A 364 -6.42 -7.23 2.37
C PHE A 364 -6.57 -8.74 2.54
N VAL A 365 -7.40 -9.20 3.49
CA VAL A 365 -7.66 -10.63 3.71
C VAL A 365 -8.27 -11.31 2.49
N LEU A 366 -9.27 -10.68 1.86
CA LEU A 366 -9.93 -11.21 0.65
C LEU A 366 -8.99 -11.14 -0.56
N THR A 367 -8.17 -10.08 -0.63
CA THR A 367 -7.10 -9.93 -1.63
C THR A 367 -6.08 -11.06 -1.49
N ALA A 368 -5.57 -11.31 -0.28
CA ALA A 368 -4.63 -12.38 0.02
C ALA A 368 -5.22 -13.77 -0.30
N ALA A 369 -6.49 -14.01 0.03
CA ALA A 369 -7.17 -15.26 -0.28
C ALA A 369 -7.22 -15.51 -1.80
N ARG A 370 -7.59 -14.47 -2.57
CA ARG A 370 -7.59 -14.53 -4.03
C ARG A 370 -6.20 -14.83 -4.57
N ASP A 371 -5.18 -14.12 -4.09
CA ASP A 371 -3.81 -14.24 -4.60
C ASP A 371 -3.19 -15.62 -4.28
N LEU A 372 -3.56 -16.21 -3.14
CA LEU A 372 -3.18 -17.56 -2.73
C LEU A 372 -4.10 -18.66 -3.31
N GLY A 373 -5.15 -18.31 -4.05
CA GLY A 373 -6.09 -19.27 -4.62
C GLY A 373 -7.02 -19.95 -3.59
N VAL A 374 -7.13 -19.41 -2.38
CA VAL A 374 -7.97 -19.95 -1.30
C VAL A 374 -9.40 -19.45 -1.45
N ASN A 375 -10.36 -20.37 -1.56
CA ASN A 375 -11.77 -20.03 -1.59
C ASN A 375 -12.28 -19.75 -0.17
N VAL A 376 -12.43 -18.46 0.16
CA VAL A 376 -12.93 -18.00 1.46
C VAL A 376 -14.39 -17.58 1.41
N LYS A 377 -15.03 -17.62 2.57
CA LYS A 377 -16.33 -17.04 2.85
C LYS A 377 -16.25 -15.52 2.70
N TRP A 378 -17.35 -14.93 2.24
CA TRP A 378 -17.54 -13.48 2.11
C TRP A 378 -18.58 -13.02 3.12
N PRO A 379 -18.63 -11.72 3.45
CA PRO A 379 -19.75 -11.16 4.19
C PRO A 379 -21.05 -11.52 3.46
N LYS A 380 -22.07 -11.96 4.21
CA LYS A 380 -23.38 -12.36 3.64
C LYS A 380 -23.92 -11.31 2.67
N GLN A 381 -23.79 -10.04 3.05
CA GLN A 381 -24.26 -8.89 2.29
C GLN A 381 -23.45 -8.63 1.02
N TYR A 382 -22.19 -9.08 0.97
CA TYR A 382 -21.29 -8.95 -0.19
C TYR A 382 -21.25 -10.22 -1.04
N PHE A 383 -22.19 -11.15 -0.83
CA PHE A 383 -22.27 -12.39 -1.60
C PHE A 383 -22.22 -12.18 -3.12
N MET A 384 -22.86 -11.13 -3.64
CA MET A 384 -22.85 -10.80 -5.08
C MET A 384 -21.49 -10.36 -5.61
N ALA A 385 -20.57 -9.91 -4.75
CA ALA A 385 -19.20 -9.60 -5.14
C ALA A 385 -18.36 -10.88 -5.31
N ASN A 386 -18.75 -11.99 -4.68
CA ASN A 386 -18.06 -13.27 -4.80
C ASN A 386 -18.42 -13.98 -6.11
N ARG A 387 -17.57 -13.82 -7.13
CA ARG A 387 -17.74 -14.49 -8.44
C ARG A 387 -17.66 -16.02 -8.37
N ALA A 388 -17.08 -16.62 -7.32
CA ALA A 388 -16.94 -18.06 -7.18
C ALA A 388 -18.19 -18.75 -6.57
N GLY A 389 -19.04 -18.00 -5.86
CA GLY A 389 -20.21 -18.49 -5.12
C GLY A 389 -21.57 -18.16 -5.74
N SER A 390 -21.62 -17.45 -6.87
CA SER A 390 -22.88 -16.96 -7.45
C SER A 390 -23.84 -18.10 -7.85
N ILE A 391 -25.13 -17.90 -7.57
CA ILE A 391 -26.29 -18.75 -7.91
C ILE A 391 -26.35 -19.07 -9.42
N PHE A 392 -25.64 -18.32 -10.25
CA PHE A 392 -25.46 -18.61 -11.67
C PHE A 392 -24.62 -19.86 -11.98
N LYS A 393 -24.01 -20.52 -10.99
CA LYS A 393 -23.29 -21.80 -11.18
C LYS A 393 -24.15 -22.90 -11.82
N GLY A 394 -25.48 -22.83 -11.70
CA GLY A 394 -26.43 -23.78 -12.30
C GLY A 394 -26.97 -23.40 -13.68
N LEU A 395 -26.76 -22.17 -14.17
CA LEU A 395 -27.15 -21.73 -15.52
C LEU A 395 -25.97 -21.72 -16.50
N THR A 396 -24.79 -22.15 -16.04
CA THR A 396 -23.59 -22.28 -16.86
C THR A 396 -22.86 -23.58 -16.53
N THR A 397 -23.46 -24.74 -16.84
CA THR A 397 -22.68 -25.96 -17.06
C THR A 397 -21.95 -25.84 -18.39
N ILE A 398 -20.82 -25.13 -18.36
CA ILE A 398 -19.64 -25.51 -19.14
C ILE A 398 -18.50 -25.56 -18.12
N ASP A 399 -18.17 -26.79 -17.77
CA ASP A 399 -16.98 -27.17 -17.03
C ASP A 399 -15.74 -26.45 -17.58
N MET A 400 -15.10 -25.62 -16.74
CA MET A 400 -13.84 -24.93 -17.05
C MET A 400 -12.66 -25.50 -16.25
N ARG A 401 -12.71 -26.76 -15.79
CA ARG A 401 -11.58 -27.38 -15.08
C ARG A 401 -11.16 -28.72 -15.66
N LYS A 402 -10.68 -28.70 -16.92
CA LYS A 402 -9.51 -29.49 -17.34
C LYS A 402 -8.66 -28.68 -18.34
N PRO A 403 -7.33 -28.76 -18.27
CA PRO A 403 -6.43 -27.95 -19.09
C PRO A 403 -6.41 -28.49 -20.52
N VAL A 404 -7.24 -27.93 -21.38
CA VAL A 404 -7.23 -28.24 -22.82
C VAL A 404 -6.39 -27.17 -23.53
N TYR A 405 -5.09 -27.48 -23.57
CA TYR A 405 -4.16 -27.27 -24.67
C TYR A 405 -3.92 -25.88 -25.26
N SER A 406 -2.61 -25.60 -25.30
CA SER A 406 -1.85 -25.33 -26.53
C SER A 406 -2.02 -23.99 -27.23
N LEU A 407 -0.86 -23.36 -27.43
CA LEU A 407 -0.56 -22.07 -28.03
C LEU A 407 -0.88 -21.93 -29.54
N THR A 408 -1.90 -22.59 -30.09
CA THR A 408 -2.17 -22.46 -31.54
C THR A 408 -3.67 -22.42 -31.92
N ARG A 409 -4.08 -21.25 -32.42
CA ARG A 409 -5.27 -20.91 -33.24
C ARG A 409 -6.51 -20.31 -32.55
N LYS A 410 -7.06 -19.29 -33.23
CA LYS A 410 -8.14 -18.35 -32.88
C LYS A 410 -9.49 -18.76 -33.50
N LEU A 411 -10.55 -18.07 -33.04
CA LEU A 411 -11.90 -17.80 -33.64
C LEU A 411 -13.01 -18.77 -33.21
N ALA A 412 -14.26 -18.38 -32.90
CA ALA A 412 -14.99 -17.10 -32.83
C ALA A 412 -16.29 -17.32 -32.02
N ARG A 413 -16.82 -16.28 -31.33
CA ARG A 413 -18.26 -16.21 -30.98
C ARG A 413 -18.79 -14.79 -31.24
N MET A 414 -19.82 -14.74 -32.09
CA MET A 414 -20.52 -13.57 -32.64
C MET A 414 -21.68 -13.13 -31.72
N SER A 415 -22.07 -11.85 -31.76
CA SER A 415 -23.27 -11.34 -31.09
C SER A 415 -24.51 -11.34 -32.00
N TRP A 416 -25.61 -11.90 -31.49
CA TRP A 416 -26.89 -12.09 -32.17
C TRP A 416 -27.82 -10.88 -31.97
N ASN A 417 -27.69 -9.84 -32.80
CA ASN A 417 -28.67 -8.75 -32.89
C ASN A 417 -29.60 -9.00 -34.09
N LYS A 418 -30.92 -8.84 -33.92
CA LYS A 418 -31.93 -9.04 -34.98
C LYS A 418 -31.68 -8.22 -36.24
N TYR A 419 -31.07 -7.03 -36.12
CA TYR A 419 -30.72 -6.19 -37.27
C TYR A 419 -29.50 -6.72 -38.04
N ASN A 420 -28.59 -7.46 -37.38
CA ASN A 420 -27.45 -8.10 -38.03
C ASN A 420 -27.89 -9.33 -38.85
N LEU A 421 -28.94 -10.04 -38.42
CA LEU A 421 -29.53 -11.16 -39.16
C LEU A 421 -30.21 -10.72 -40.47
N PHE A 422 -30.92 -9.59 -40.44
CA PHE A 422 -31.56 -9.02 -41.64
C PHE A 422 -30.52 -8.61 -42.70
N ASN A 423 -29.41 -8.00 -42.28
CA ASN A 423 -28.33 -7.56 -43.18
C ASN A 423 -27.49 -8.72 -43.76
N ILE A 424 -27.47 -9.89 -43.12
CA ILE A 424 -26.82 -11.10 -43.66
C ILE A 424 -27.68 -11.72 -44.75
N ALA A 425 -29.00 -11.77 -44.55
CA ALA A 425 -29.92 -12.47 -45.46
C ALA A 425 -29.95 -11.86 -46.88
N GLU A 426 -29.68 -10.56 -47.00
CA GLU A 426 -29.82 -9.80 -48.25
C GLU A 426 -28.50 -9.50 -49.00
N LYS A 427 -27.32 -9.90 -48.49
CA LYS A 427 -26.05 -9.50 -49.11
C LYS A 427 -25.61 -10.39 -50.28
N GLN A 428 -25.61 -9.84 -51.50
CA GLN A 428 -24.83 -10.36 -52.62
C GLN A 428 -23.31 -10.23 -52.36
N LYS A 429 -22.54 -11.26 -52.73
CA LYS A 429 -21.08 -11.30 -52.49
C LYS A 429 -20.34 -10.27 -53.36
N PRO A 430 -19.37 -9.51 -52.82
CA PRO A 430 -18.60 -8.55 -53.61
C PRO A 430 -17.63 -9.25 -54.57
N ASN A 431 -17.44 -8.70 -55.77
CA ASN A 431 -16.49 -9.22 -56.76
C ASN A 431 -15.04 -8.86 -56.36
N LEU A 432 -14.20 -9.89 -56.16
CA LEU A 432 -12.85 -9.78 -55.58
C LEU A 432 -11.70 -9.90 -56.61
N HIS A 433 -12.01 -10.12 -57.89
CA HIS A 433 -11.00 -10.46 -58.89
C HIS A 433 -9.99 -9.33 -59.22
N SER A 434 -10.25 -8.08 -58.82
CA SER A 434 -9.42 -6.91 -59.18
C SER A 434 -8.71 -6.21 -58.00
N LYS A 435 -8.58 -6.85 -56.83
CA LYS A 435 -8.05 -6.21 -55.61
C LYS A 435 -6.86 -6.94 -55.00
N THR A 436 -5.89 -6.19 -54.45
CA THR A 436 -4.69 -6.75 -53.78
C THR A 436 -5.02 -7.36 -52.41
N LEU A 437 -4.16 -8.25 -51.90
CA LEU A 437 -4.39 -8.98 -50.64
C LEU A 437 -4.62 -8.04 -49.44
N PHE A 438 -3.94 -6.89 -49.40
CA PHE A 438 -4.15 -5.89 -48.36
C PHE A 438 -5.51 -5.17 -48.53
N GLN A 439 -5.92 -4.86 -49.75
CA GLN A 439 -7.22 -4.25 -50.03
C GLN A 439 -8.37 -5.20 -49.74
N GLN A 440 -8.20 -6.51 -49.99
CA GLN A 440 -9.15 -7.54 -49.62
C GLN A 440 -9.27 -7.65 -48.09
N LYS A 441 -8.13 -7.62 -47.36
CA LYS A 441 -8.10 -7.60 -45.88
C LYS A 441 -8.72 -6.31 -45.31
N TRP A 442 -8.53 -5.17 -45.97
CA TRP A 442 -9.11 -3.90 -45.55
C TRP A 442 -10.62 -3.82 -45.86
N LEU A 443 -11.08 -4.37 -46.99
CA LEU A 443 -12.51 -4.51 -47.30
C LEU A 443 -13.22 -5.44 -46.31
N ALA A 444 -12.61 -6.60 -46.01
CA ALA A 444 -13.09 -7.49 -44.96
C ALA A 444 -13.13 -6.77 -43.61
N LYS A 445 -12.10 -5.98 -43.28
CA LYS A 445 -12.01 -5.17 -42.06
C LYS A 445 -13.08 -4.05 -42.01
N ARG A 446 -13.41 -3.45 -43.15
CA ARG A 446 -14.46 -2.43 -43.31
C ARG A 446 -15.85 -3.05 -43.21
N GLU A 447 -16.08 -4.24 -43.77
CA GLU A 447 -17.35 -4.95 -43.61
C GLU A 447 -17.57 -5.40 -42.17
N THR A 448 -16.52 -5.78 -41.43
CA THR A 448 -16.62 -5.96 -39.96
C THR A 448 -16.90 -4.65 -39.21
N ARG A 449 -16.53 -3.48 -39.73
CA ARG A 449 -16.91 -2.18 -39.13
C ARG A 449 -18.40 -1.87 -39.34
N ALA A 450 -18.95 -2.20 -40.50
CA ALA A 450 -20.40 -2.08 -40.75
C ALA A 450 -21.24 -2.93 -39.79
N TYR A 451 -20.66 -3.99 -39.20
CA TYR A 451 -21.28 -4.89 -38.23
C TYR A 451 -21.36 -4.32 -36.79
N HIS A 452 -20.62 -3.25 -36.48
CA HIS A 452 -20.44 -2.73 -35.11
C HIS A 452 -20.71 -1.22 -34.96
N GLY A 453 -21.12 -0.54 -36.04
CA GLY A 453 -21.32 0.91 -36.05
C GLY A 453 -20.01 1.70 -35.98
N ASP A 454 -20.05 2.96 -36.41
CA ASP A 454 -18.85 3.81 -36.59
C ASP A 454 -18.19 4.29 -35.29
N GLU A 455 -18.75 3.97 -34.13
CA GLU A 455 -18.34 4.52 -32.84
C GLU A 455 -17.34 3.65 -32.06
N ILE A 456 -17.02 2.44 -32.52
CA ILE A 456 -16.14 1.53 -31.76
C ILE A 456 -15.05 0.93 -32.66
N THR A 457 -13.80 1.29 -32.37
CA THR A 457 -12.60 0.75 -33.02
C THR A 457 -12.29 -0.69 -32.56
N GLU A 458 -11.59 -1.47 -33.40
CA GLU A 458 -11.16 -2.85 -33.07
C GLU A 458 -10.33 -2.93 -31.77
N LYS A 459 -9.61 -1.84 -31.44
CA LYS A 459 -8.86 -1.70 -30.18
C LYS A 459 -9.83 -1.57 -29.01
N GLN A 460 -10.82 -0.69 -29.10
CA GLN A 460 -11.88 -0.57 -28.08
C GLN A 460 -12.69 -1.87 -27.93
N PHE A 461 -12.94 -2.61 -29.01
CA PHE A 461 -13.60 -3.93 -28.93
C PHE A 461 -12.75 -4.96 -28.17
N LYS A 462 -11.44 -5.04 -28.46
CA LYS A 462 -10.51 -5.92 -27.71
C LYS A 462 -10.44 -5.52 -26.24
N THR A 463 -10.36 -4.22 -25.95
CA THR A 463 -10.30 -3.70 -24.58
C THR A 463 -11.62 -3.89 -23.82
N LYS A 464 -12.79 -3.82 -24.46
CA LYS A 464 -14.10 -3.97 -23.79
C LYS A 464 -14.48 -5.42 -23.49
N PHE A 465 -14.07 -6.37 -24.34
CA PHE A 465 -14.55 -7.75 -24.29
C PHE A 465 -13.48 -8.79 -23.91
N PHE A 466 -12.18 -8.44 -23.97
CA PHE A 466 -11.09 -9.37 -23.62
C PHE A 466 -10.26 -8.94 -22.40
N ASP A 467 -10.40 -7.71 -21.91
CA ASP A 467 -9.79 -7.28 -20.64
C ASP A 467 -10.88 -6.76 -19.69
N ALA A 468 -11.02 -7.42 -18.54
CA ALA A 468 -11.99 -7.05 -17.53
C ALA A 468 -11.50 -5.85 -16.69
N LYS A 469 -12.21 -4.72 -16.77
CA LYS A 469 -12.64 -3.88 -15.62
C LYS A 469 -13.56 -2.72 -16.10
N LEU A 470 -14.73 -2.60 -15.46
CA LEU A 470 -15.67 -1.44 -15.51
C LEU A 470 -15.62 -0.70 -14.15
N PRO A 471 -16.09 0.56 -13.98
CA PRO A 471 -16.56 1.55 -14.96
C PRO A 471 -15.89 2.95 -14.83
N THR A 472 -16.13 3.82 -15.82
CA THR A 472 -15.94 5.26 -15.74
C THR A 472 -16.80 5.90 -14.66
N VAL A 473 -16.18 6.74 -13.83
CA VAL A 473 -16.83 7.75 -13.00
C VAL A 473 -17.70 8.64 -13.89
N ASN A 474 -18.95 8.85 -13.47
CA ASN A 474 -19.75 9.97 -13.94
C ASN A 474 -19.02 11.26 -13.57
N ALA A 475 -18.31 11.87 -14.53
CA ALA A 475 -17.87 13.25 -14.41
C ALA A 475 -19.09 14.17 -14.61
N ALA A 476 -19.93 14.25 -13.59
CA ALA A 476 -20.68 15.46 -13.31
C ALA A 476 -19.89 16.23 -12.25
N SER A 477 -19.54 17.49 -12.55
CA SER A 477 -19.07 18.53 -11.61
C SER A 477 -17.62 18.51 -11.08
N GLN A 478 -16.62 18.25 -11.93
CA GLN A 478 -15.28 18.81 -11.66
C GLN A 478 -14.80 19.54 -12.92
N THR A 479 -14.67 20.86 -12.81
CA THR A 479 -13.99 21.73 -13.77
C THR A 479 -12.53 21.30 -13.85
N ILE A 480 -12.22 20.32 -14.69
CA ILE A 480 -10.84 20.03 -15.06
C ILE A 480 -10.40 21.25 -15.87
N PRO A 481 -9.41 22.04 -15.40
CA PRO A 481 -8.95 23.18 -16.16
C PRO A 481 -8.44 22.68 -17.51
N HIS A 482 -8.98 23.23 -18.60
CA HIS A 482 -8.47 22.95 -19.93
C HIS A 482 -6.96 23.27 -19.95
N PRO A 483 -6.13 22.43 -20.57
CA PRO A 483 -4.71 22.72 -20.68
C PRO A 483 -4.53 24.09 -21.35
N PRO A 484 -3.63 24.95 -20.85
CA PRO A 484 -3.42 26.28 -21.42
C PRO A 484 -3.13 26.19 -22.93
N VAL A 485 -3.64 27.15 -23.70
CA VAL A 485 -3.48 27.20 -25.17
C VAL A 485 -2.01 27.11 -25.58
N SER A 486 -1.12 27.69 -24.78
CA SER A 486 0.35 27.58 -24.91
C SER A 486 0.80 26.12 -25.07
N VAL A 487 0.38 25.23 -24.18
CA VAL A 487 0.79 23.82 -24.14
C VAL A 487 0.27 23.06 -25.37
N LEU A 488 -0.96 23.34 -25.79
CA LEU A 488 -1.54 22.76 -27.02
C LEU A 488 -0.79 23.20 -28.28
N THR A 489 -0.31 24.45 -28.33
CA THR A 489 0.47 24.93 -29.48
C THR A 489 1.85 24.27 -29.57
N PHE A 490 2.52 24.01 -28.45
CA PHE A 490 3.79 23.29 -28.47
C PHE A 490 3.62 21.82 -28.87
N ALA A 491 2.53 21.16 -28.44
CA ALA A 491 2.21 19.80 -28.89
C ALA A 491 2.04 19.72 -30.42
N GLU A 492 1.45 20.74 -31.04
CA GLU A 492 1.34 20.84 -32.50
C GLU A 492 2.67 21.10 -33.21
N LEU A 493 3.64 21.77 -32.55
CA LEU A 493 4.98 21.97 -33.10
C LEU A 493 5.80 20.67 -33.08
N GLU A 494 5.67 19.87 -32.03
CA GLU A 494 6.34 18.56 -31.90
C GLU A 494 5.86 17.53 -32.93
N ARG A 495 4.76 17.79 -33.63
CA ARG A 495 4.28 16.98 -34.76
C ARG A 495 4.94 17.31 -36.10
N ARG A 496 5.73 18.38 -36.17
CA ARG A 496 6.39 18.77 -37.42
C ARG A 496 7.53 17.81 -37.75
N LEU A 497 7.69 17.51 -39.03
CA LEU A 497 8.71 16.61 -39.54
C LEU A 497 10.12 17.02 -39.10
N ASP A 498 10.45 18.32 -39.15
CA ASP A 498 11.74 18.83 -38.67
C ASP A 498 11.97 18.61 -37.18
N PHE A 499 10.94 18.82 -36.36
CA PHE A 499 11.00 18.56 -34.93
C PHE A 499 11.17 17.07 -34.63
N VAL A 500 10.42 16.20 -35.29
CA VAL A 500 10.56 14.75 -35.08
C VAL A 500 11.95 14.26 -35.48
N VAL A 501 12.50 14.70 -36.62
CA VAL A 501 13.87 14.35 -37.04
C VAL A 501 14.92 14.85 -36.03
N PHE A 502 14.72 16.04 -35.47
CA PHE A 502 15.59 16.58 -34.42
C PHE A 502 15.48 15.77 -33.11
N ARG A 503 14.26 15.49 -32.63
CA ARG A 503 13.98 14.74 -31.39
C ARG A 503 14.38 13.26 -31.47
N SER A 504 14.49 12.71 -32.69
CA SER A 504 15.07 11.40 -32.93
C SER A 504 16.60 11.35 -32.77
N ASN A 505 17.24 12.50 -32.49
CA ASN A 505 18.69 12.64 -32.35
C ASN A 505 19.48 12.32 -33.63
N PHE A 506 18.86 12.41 -34.82
CA PHE A 506 19.54 12.22 -36.10
C PHE A 506 20.33 13.46 -36.56
N CYS A 507 20.24 14.57 -35.84
CA CYS A 507 21.00 15.78 -36.11
C CYS A 507 21.17 16.62 -34.84
N SER A 508 22.16 17.51 -34.82
CA SER A 508 22.53 18.28 -33.63
C SER A 508 21.70 19.56 -33.41
N SER A 509 20.88 19.96 -34.38
CA SER A 509 20.05 21.17 -34.27
C SER A 509 18.80 21.11 -35.16
N ILE A 510 17.76 21.87 -34.79
CA ILE A 510 16.54 21.98 -35.58
C ILE A 510 16.81 22.55 -36.99
N TYR A 511 17.81 23.41 -37.15
CA TYR A 511 18.21 23.94 -38.45
C TYR A 511 18.80 22.85 -39.35
N ALA A 512 19.62 21.95 -38.79
CA ALA A 512 20.13 20.79 -39.51
C ALA A 512 19.00 19.83 -39.90
N ALA A 513 18.03 19.58 -39.00
CA ALA A 513 16.85 18.78 -39.32
C ALA A 513 16.05 19.34 -40.50
N ARG A 514 15.87 20.67 -40.52
CA ARG A 514 15.21 21.38 -41.63
C ARG A 514 15.97 21.21 -42.93
N GLN A 515 17.29 21.35 -42.93
CA GLN A 515 18.12 21.15 -44.12
C GLN A 515 17.99 19.71 -44.66
N LEU A 516 18.00 18.69 -43.79
CA LEU A 516 17.78 17.31 -44.19
C LEU A 516 16.43 17.10 -44.89
N CYS A 517 15.37 17.72 -44.36
CA CYS A 517 14.06 17.69 -44.99
C CYS A 517 14.11 18.38 -46.37
N VAL A 518 14.60 19.63 -46.44
CA VAL A 518 14.65 20.43 -47.69
C VAL A 518 15.48 19.73 -48.78
N HIS A 519 16.60 19.12 -48.43
CA HIS A 519 17.44 18.36 -49.35
C HIS A 519 16.87 16.97 -49.75
N GLY A 520 15.65 16.65 -49.31
CA GLY A 520 14.96 15.42 -49.67
C GLY A 520 15.60 14.15 -49.09
N LYS A 521 16.30 14.30 -47.96
CA LYS A 521 16.99 13.21 -47.24
C LYS A 521 16.12 12.51 -46.22
N VAL A 522 14.86 12.94 -46.07
CA VAL A 522 13.88 12.38 -45.14
C VAL A 522 12.70 11.81 -45.94
N LEU A 523 12.32 10.56 -45.62
CA LEU A 523 11.12 9.92 -46.13
C LEU A 523 10.09 9.77 -45.02
N VAL A 524 8.82 9.95 -45.36
CA VAL A 524 7.68 9.60 -44.50
C VAL A 524 6.88 8.52 -45.22
N ASN A 525 6.72 7.36 -44.58
CA ASN A 525 6.06 6.18 -45.15
C ASN A 525 6.60 5.81 -46.56
N GLY A 526 7.91 5.92 -46.75
CA GLY A 526 8.60 5.63 -48.00
C GLY A 526 8.51 6.71 -49.09
N LYS A 527 7.87 7.85 -48.83
CA LYS A 527 7.79 8.99 -49.77
C LYS A 527 8.70 10.13 -49.34
N LYS A 528 9.40 10.78 -50.28
CA LYS A 528 10.23 11.96 -50.01
C LYS A 528 9.37 13.15 -49.61
N PHE A 529 9.74 13.82 -48.53
CA PHE A 529 9.10 15.07 -48.07
C PHE A 529 10.14 16.17 -47.96
N THR A 530 9.97 17.23 -48.75
CA THR A 530 10.84 18.41 -48.76
C THR A 530 10.32 19.59 -47.93
N TYR A 531 9.12 19.45 -47.36
CA TYR A 531 8.47 20.46 -46.52
C TYR A 531 8.72 20.17 -45.03
N PRO A 532 9.60 20.91 -44.33
CA PRO A 532 9.96 20.62 -42.95
C PRO A 532 8.78 20.82 -41.97
N SER A 533 7.83 21.69 -42.31
CA SER A 533 6.62 21.97 -41.53
C SER A 533 5.52 20.92 -41.69
N HIS A 534 5.75 19.84 -42.44
CA HIS A 534 4.77 18.77 -42.62
C HIS A 534 4.38 18.17 -41.26
N LYS A 535 3.07 18.12 -40.98
CA LYS A 535 2.54 17.58 -39.72
C LYS A 535 2.32 16.08 -39.84
N LEU A 536 3.02 15.34 -38.99
CA LEU A 536 2.92 13.89 -38.92
C LEU A 536 1.61 13.45 -38.24
N LYS A 537 1.14 12.28 -38.65
CA LYS A 537 -0.01 11.58 -38.07
C LYS A 537 0.48 10.40 -37.26
N ASP A 538 -0.31 10.04 -36.26
CA ASP A 538 -0.08 8.88 -35.41
C ASP A 538 0.10 7.61 -36.27
N GLY A 539 1.24 6.95 -36.09
CA GLY A 539 1.67 5.76 -36.84
C GLY A 539 2.54 6.04 -38.07
N ASP A 540 2.85 7.29 -38.40
CA ASP A 540 3.76 7.61 -39.51
C ASP A 540 5.18 7.13 -39.19
N MET A 541 5.83 6.52 -40.18
CA MET A 541 7.22 6.09 -40.09
C MET A 541 8.12 7.07 -40.87
N ILE A 542 9.10 7.62 -40.17
CA ILE A 542 10.10 8.55 -40.69
C ILE A 542 11.40 7.76 -40.88
N SER A 543 12.04 7.89 -42.04
CA SER A 543 13.37 7.33 -42.27
C SER A 543 14.30 8.42 -42.81
N VAL A 544 15.49 8.51 -42.25
CA VAL A 544 16.51 9.46 -42.67
C VAL A 544 17.62 8.72 -43.41
N ASP A 545 18.08 9.27 -44.54
CA ASP A 545 19.22 8.74 -45.29
C ASP A 545 20.47 8.66 -44.38
N PRO A 546 20.99 7.45 -44.07
CA PRO A 546 22.11 7.30 -43.15
C PRO A 546 23.36 8.07 -43.59
N GLN A 547 23.56 8.24 -44.91
CA GLN A 547 24.70 8.99 -45.46
C GLN A 547 24.61 10.50 -45.22
N ALA A 548 23.42 11.01 -44.91
CA ALA A 548 23.19 12.42 -44.65
C ALA A 548 23.32 12.78 -43.16
N ILE A 549 23.43 11.80 -42.26
CA ILE A 549 23.51 12.03 -40.82
C ILE A 549 24.96 12.25 -40.41
N GLN A 550 25.28 13.48 -40.01
CA GLN A 550 26.64 13.87 -39.59
C GLN A 550 27.08 13.26 -38.25
N LEU A 551 26.13 12.79 -37.43
CA LEU A 551 26.38 12.18 -36.12
C LEU A 551 26.71 10.68 -36.18
N LEU A 552 26.58 10.09 -37.37
CA LEU A 552 26.80 8.67 -37.63
C LEU A 552 28.25 8.42 -38.05
N LYS A 553 28.96 7.54 -37.34
CA LYS A 553 30.29 7.05 -37.74
C LYS A 553 30.29 5.52 -37.83
N GLY A 554 30.85 4.98 -38.92
CA GLY A 554 31.00 3.55 -39.19
C GLY A 554 31.01 3.24 -40.70
N GLU A 555 31.64 2.13 -41.09
CA GLU A 555 31.63 1.66 -42.48
C GLU A 555 30.27 1.03 -42.87
N LYS A 556 29.89 1.11 -44.16
CA LYS A 556 28.65 0.51 -44.67
C LYS A 556 28.63 -1.00 -44.38
N GLY A 557 27.76 -1.44 -43.46
CA GLY A 557 27.55 -2.84 -43.12
C GLY A 557 27.98 -3.26 -41.71
N ALA A 558 28.58 -2.35 -40.91
CA ALA A 558 28.87 -2.56 -39.50
C ALA A 558 27.80 -1.94 -38.58
N GLU A 559 27.80 -2.29 -37.28
CA GLU A 559 26.99 -1.61 -36.27
C GLU A 559 27.33 -0.11 -36.25
N LEU A 560 26.33 0.71 -36.51
CA LEU A 560 26.47 2.15 -36.62
C LEU A 560 26.51 2.79 -35.23
N SER A 561 27.56 3.54 -34.92
CA SER A 561 27.70 4.25 -33.64
C SER A 561 27.38 5.73 -33.79
N PHE A 562 26.52 6.24 -32.90
CA PHE A 562 26.16 7.66 -32.85
C PHE A 562 27.05 8.36 -31.80
N GLU A 563 27.96 9.23 -32.24
CA GLU A 563 28.77 10.05 -31.33
C GLU A 563 28.05 11.39 -31.07
N LEU A 564 27.32 11.47 -29.95
CA LEU A 564 26.68 12.71 -29.52
C LEU A 564 27.72 13.70 -29.00
N LYS A 565 27.68 14.95 -29.46
CA LYS A 565 28.58 16.01 -28.94
C LYS A 565 28.25 16.32 -27.46
N PRO A 566 29.23 16.54 -26.57
CA PRO A 566 28.99 16.69 -25.12
C PRO A 566 27.95 17.75 -24.73
N PHE A 567 27.87 18.87 -25.45
CA PHE A 567 26.88 19.94 -25.19
C PHE A 567 25.43 19.58 -25.56
N SER A 568 25.22 18.46 -26.26
CA SER A 568 23.90 17.99 -26.72
C SER A 568 23.16 17.20 -25.63
N GLN A 569 23.84 16.83 -24.54
CA GLN A 569 23.32 15.91 -23.53
C GLN A 569 22.14 16.43 -22.67
N PRO A 570 22.01 17.72 -22.31
CA PRO A 570 20.89 18.15 -21.47
C PRO A 570 19.52 18.22 -22.18
N PHE A 571 19.46 18.11 -23.52
CA PHE A 571 18.24 18.36 -24.31
C PHE A 571 17.75 17.17 -25.16
N LEU A 572 18.47 16.05 -25.18
CA LEU A 572 18.21 14.91 -26.07
C LEU A 572 17.70 13.68 -25.30
N PHE A 573 16.55 13.81 -24.62
CA PHE A 573 15.74 12.64 -24.27
C PHE A 573 14.84 12.31 -25.46
N VAL A 574 14.81 11.05 -25.91
CA VAL A 574 13.82 10.61 -26.90
C VAL A 574 12.45 10.63 -26.21
N PRO A 575 11.50 11.45 -26.68
CA PRO A 575 10.18 11.53 -26.05
C PRO A 575 9.40 10.20 -26.17
N GLU A 576 8.55 9.88 -25.20
CA GLU A 576 7.74 8.64 -25.17
C GLU A 576 6.80 8.46 -26.38
N TYR A 577 6.53 9.53 -27.13
CA TYR A 577 5.73 9.48 -28.35
C TYR A 577 6.52 9.10 -29.60
N LEU A 578 7.84 8.90 -29.49
CA LEU A 578 8.72 8.45 -30.56
C LEU A 578 9.35 7.10 -30.21
N GLU A 579 9.38 6.19 -31.18
CA GLU A 579 10.18 4.98 -31.11
C GLU A 579 11.27 5.06 -32.18
N VAL A 580 12.53 5.16 -31.76
CA VAL A 580 13.67 5.38 -32.65
C VAL A 580 14.49 4.10 -32.76
N ASN A 581 14.74 3.67 -33.99
CA ASN A 581 15.71 2.63 -34.29
C ASN A 581 16.94 3.26 -34.94
N TYR A 582 18.01 3.34 -34.17
CA TYR A 582 19.28 3.92 -34.60
C TYR A 582 19.99 3.09 -35.67
N ASN A 583 19.83 1.75 -35.65
CA ASN A 583 20.46 0.87 -36.64
C ASN A 583 19.88 1.08 -38.04
N THR A 584 18.58 1.36 -38.15
CA THR A 584 17.91 1.58 -39.45
C THR A 584 17.71 3.05 -39.79
N CYS A 585 18.12 3.97 -38.92
CA CYS A 585 17.84 5.42 -39.05
C CYS A 585 16.34 5.72 -39.24
N GLN A 586 15.50 4.97 -38.53
CA GLN A 586 14.05 5.08 -38.60
C GLN A 586 13.45 5.55 -37.27
N THR A 587 12.34 6.26 -37.36
CA THR A 587 11.53 6.65 -36.21
C THR A 587 10.07 6.42 -36.52
N VAL A 588 9.35 5.79 -35.60
CA VAL A 588 7.89 5.69 -35.66
C VAL A 588 7.31 6.78 -34.76
N PHE A 589 6.48 7.64 -35.35
CA PHE A 589 5.68 8.61 -34.59
C PHE A 589 4.48 7.89 -34.00
N LEU A 590 4.57 7.42 -32.76
CA LEU A 590 3.58 6.52 -32.16
C LEU A 590 2.22 7.20 -31.99
N ARG A 591 2.24 8.45 -31.53
CA ARG A 591 1.06 9.24 -31.19
C ARG A 591 1.40 10.72 -31.05
N SER A 592 0.40 11.59 -31.10
CA SER A 592 0.58 12.99 -30.75
C SER A 592 0.88 13.18 -29.24
N PRO A 593 1.72 14.15 -28.83
CA PRO A 593 2.05 14.38 -27.42
C PRO A 593 0.80 14.77 -26.62
N ILE A 594 0.67 14.22 -25.41
CA ILE A 594 -0.49 14.48 -24.55
C ILE A 594 -0.16 15.64 -23.60
N SER A 595 -0.99 16.69 -23.63
CA SER A 595 -0.88 17.83 -22.71
C SER A 595 -1.85 17.66 -21.54
N ARG A 596 -1.35 17.64 -20.29
CA ARG A 596 -2.17 17.59 -19.07
C ARG A 596 -1.82 18.77 -18.15
N PRO A 597 -2.75 19.27 -17.34
CA PRO A 597 -2.42 20.26 -16.30
C PRO A 597 -1.27 19.76 -15.42
N GLY A 598 -0.20 20.54 -15.29
CA GLY A 598 1.00 20.21 -14.48
C GLY A 598 1.93 19.12 -15.05
N ARG A 599 1.68 18.60 -16.26
CA ARG A 599 2.54 17.58 -16.90
C ARG A 599 2.63 17.78 -18.41
N SER A 600 3.84 17.99 -18.90
CA SER A 600 4.16 18.04 -20.33
C SER A 600 5.03 16.86 -20.73
N GLU A 601 4.65 16.14 -21.80
CA GLU A 601 5.51 15.11 -22.42
C GLU A 601 6.60 15.72 -23.31
N ILE A 602 6.61 17.04 -23.46
CA ILE A 602 7.57 17.76 -24.29
C ILE A 602 8.89 17.87 -23.52
N PRO A 603 10.01 17.33 -24.03
CA PRO A 603 11.28 17.39 -23.33
C PRO A 603 11.77 18.84 -23.20
N SER A 604 11.84 19.32 -21.97
CA SER A 604 12.33 20.65 -21.60
C SER A 604 12.97 20.61 -20.21
N PRO A 605 14.10 21.31 -19.98
CA PRO A 605 14.69 21.42 -18.64
C PRO A 605 13.89 22.38 -17.73
N TYR A 606 12.93 23.12 -18.29
CA TYR A 606 12.11 24.08 -17.58
C TYR A 606 10.76 23.46 -17.25
N ALA A 607 10.25 23.77 -16.05
CA ALA A 607 8.94 23.34 -15.58
C ALA A 607 7.84 23.70 -16.62
N PRO A 608 6.76 22.88 -16.73
CA PRO A 608 5.67 23.14 -17.69
C PRO A 608 5.09 24.56 -17.61
N ASP A 609 5.13 25.17 -16.43
CA ASP A 609 4.60 26.50 -16.15
C ASP A 609 5.39 27.62 -16.88
N LEU A 610 6.70 27.42 -17.06
CA LEU A 610 7.58 28.33 -17.82
C LEU A 610 7.27 28.33 -19.32
N HIS A 611 6.71 27.24 -19.85
CA HIS A 611 6.37 27.16 -21.28
C HIS A 611 5.19 28.10 -21.60
N SER A 612 4.29 28.29 -20.64
CA SER A 612 3.19 29.26 -20.75
C SER A 612 3.70 30.70 -20.78
N LEU A 613 4.67 31.05 -19.93
CA LEU A 613 5.30 32.38 -19.93
C LEU A 613 6.02 32.68 -21.25
N ALA A 614 6.74 31.70 -21.80
CA ALA A 614 7.40 31.84 -23.10
C ALA A 614 6.39 32.05 -24.25
N TYR A 615 5.31 31.26 -24.27
CA TYR A 615 4.23 31.45 -25.23
C TYR A 615 3.61 32.84 -25.12
N GLU A 616 3.27 33.30 -23.90
CA GLU A 616 2.71 34.62 -23.68
C GLU A 616 3.63 35.74 -24.16
N TYR A 617 4.95 35.62 -23.91
CA TYR A 617 5.94 36.59 -24.38
C TYR A 617 5.95 36.71 -25.92
N TYR A 618 5.94 35.59 -26.65
CA TYR A 618 5.91 35.59 -28.12
C TYR A 618 4.53 35.91 -28.71
N ALA A 619 3.44 35.60 -27.99
CA ALA A 619 2.08 35.90 -28.42
C ALA A 619 1.72 37.38 -28.24
N ARG A 620 2.32 38.08 -27.26
CA ARG A 620 2.14 39.53 -27.04
C ARG A 620 2.77 40.41 -28.14
N ASN A 621 3.72 39.88 -28.91
CA ASN A 621 4.43 40.58 -29.98
C ASN A 621 3.89 40.27 -31.39
N LYS A 622 2.63 39.81 -31.49
CA LYS A 622 1.94 39.51 -32.76
C LYS A 622 0.75 40.41 -33.01
#